data_AF-A0A413HYW8-F1
#
_entry.id   AF-A0A413HYW8-F1
#
_cell.length_a   1.000
_cell.length_b   1.000
_cell.length_c   1.000
_cell.angle_alpha   90.00
_cell.angle_beta   90.00
_cell.angle_gamma   90.00
#
_symmetry.space_group_name_H-M   'P 1'
#
loop_
_entity.id
_entity.type
_entity.pdbx_description
1 polymer ?
#
loop_
_entity_poly.entity_id
_entity_poly.type
_entity_poly.pdbx_seq_one_letter_code
_entity_poly.pdbx_strand_id
1 'polypeptide(L)'
;MKEKEWKNPIHELQKKEEEKLSIAEDILKNSRNELYFALRYLDTALSALRFQPDPGCGTLGCDGEFLYFAPDWLLSAFVNGKVQVNRLYLHEVLHCLFCHIWQGEKRDALRWDLACDLTVESILDEMYLPALYRRPAAFRKECYRQLKERMKVLTAEGIYHQLEEIRDEEMLARMAGEFRLDDHSRWLREGKGNTSRNRQKEWQDLREKMQTEMETFAKEAAGDSKSLLERIRVENRERYDYKEFLRKFSVLKEEMQVDPDSFDYIFYTYGLEHYGNMPLIEPLETKEVRKIEDFVIVIDTSMSCKGELIRRFLEETYSVLSESESFFRKINVHIIQCDEKIREDQVIHDSREMERYLNDFTVRGFGGTDFRPAFAYVSQLLEAGAFTRLRGLIYFTDGYGLFPVKMPPYDTVFVFMQEDYRDIDVPPWAMKLIL
;
A
#
# COMPACT_ATOMS: atom_id res chain seq x y z
N MET A 1 54.37 52.78 -5.82
CA MET A 1 53.75 52.13 -4.64
C MET A 1 52.70 51.17 -5.16
N LYS A 2 52.91 49.85 -5.06
CA LYS A 2 51.88 48.86 -5.40
C LYS A 2 51.02 48.67 -4.14
N GLU A 3 49.77 49.08 -4.21
CA GLU A 3 48.77 48.77 -3.19
C GLU A 3 48.70 47.25 -3.04
N LYS A 4 49.12 46.75 -1.87
CA LYS A 4 48.79 45.38 -1.45
C LYS A 4 47.32 45.40 -1.08
N GLU A 5 46.46 44.98 -2.01
CA GLU A 5 45.09 44.59 -1.69
C GLU A 5 45.14 43.55 -0.56
N TRP A 6 44.77 43.99 0.65
CA TRP A 6 44.49 43.08 1.75
C TRP A 6 43.21 42.32 1.42
N LYS A 7 43.35 41.16 0.77
CA LYS A 7 42.21 40.25 0.57
C LYS A 7 41.77 39.73 1.93
N ASN A 8 40.50 39.99 2.26
CA ASN A 8 39.90 39.55 3.51
C ASN A 8 39.88 38.01 3.54
N PRO A 9 40.54 37.35 4.51
CA PRO A 9 40.60 35.89 4.61
C PRO A 9 39.21 35.22 4.65
N ILE A 10 38.22 35.91 5.24
CA ILE A 10 36.83 35.43 5.31
C ILE A 10 36.20 35.39 3.92
N HIS A 11 36.45 36.41 3.09
CA HIS A 11 35.93 36.48 1.73
C HIS A 11 36.56 35.41 0.82
N GLU A 12 37.85 35.09 1.01
CA GLU A 12 38.48 33.99 0.28
C GLU A 12 37.93 32.61 0.69
N LEU A 13 37.59 32.43 1.97
CA LEU A 13 36.95 31.21 2.45
C LEU A 13 35.52 31.07 1.90
N GLN A 14 34.72 32.14 1.95
CA GLN A 14 33.36 32.16 1.38
C GLN A 14 33.37 31.83 -0.11
N LYS A 15 34.29 32.44 -0.88
CA LYS A 15 34.40 32.17 -2.31
C LYS A 15 34.75 30.70 -2.60
N LYS A 16 35.66 30.11 -1.82
CA LYS A 16 36.00 28.68 -1.96
C LYS A 16 34.81 27.78 -1.62
N GLU A 17 34.01 28.16 -0.64
CA GLU A 17 32.81 27.41 -0.26
C GLU A 17 31.72 27.50 -1.33
N GLU A 18 31.48 28.68 -1.92
CA GLU A 18 30.59 28.86 -3.06
C GLU A 18 31.04 28.06 -4.30
N GLU A 19 32.33 28.10 -4.63
CA GLU A 19 32.90 27.31 -5.73
C GLU A 19 32.70 25.81 -5.49
N LYS A 20 32.90 25.35 -4.25
CA LYS A 20 32.70 23.95 -3.85
C LYS A 20 31.24 23.52 -4.00
N LEU A 21 30.29 24.36 -3.58
CA LEU A 21 28.85 24.10 -3.71
C LEU A 21 28.44 24.07 -5.20
N SER A 22 28.96 24.97 -6.02
CA SER A 22 28.70 24.96 -7.46
C SER A 22 29.16 23.65 -8.12
N ILE A 23 30.36 23.17 -7.79
CA ILE A 23 30.89 21.90 -8.33
C ILE A 23 30.02 20.72 -7.86
N ALA A 24 29.62 20.72 -6.59
CA ALA A 24 28.76 19.70 -6.03
C ALA A 24 27.40 19.62 -6.76
N GLU A 25 26.77 20.76 -7.02
CA GLU A 25 25.55 20.80 -7.82
C GLU A 25 25.76 20.28 -9.25
N ASP A 26 26.87 20.64 -9.90
CA ASP A 26 27.17 20.20 -11.26
C ASP A 26 27.38 18.67 -11.33
N ILE A 27 27.99 18.08 -10.29
CA ILE A 27 28.11 16.62 -10.15
C ILE A 27 26.72 15.96 -10.09
N LEU A 28 25.80 16.49 -9.28
CA LEU A 28 24.44 15.94 -9.17
C LEU A 28 23.64 16.14 -10.47
N LYS A 29 23.76 17.31 -11.12
CA LYS A 29 23.13 17.57 -12.43
C LYS A 29 23.64 16.58 -13.48
N ASN A 30 24.95 16.31 -13.51
CA ASN A 30 25.54 15.34 -14.42
C ASN A 30 25.07 13.92 -14.12
N SER A 31 25.00 13.54 -12.85
CA SER A 31 24.48 12.23 -12.41
C SER A 31 23.03 12.04 -12.85
N ARG A 32 22.17 13.04 -12.63
CA ARG A 32 20.78 13.07 -13.10
C ARG A 32 20.68 12.90 -14.62
N ASN A 33 21.51 13.60 -15.38
CA ASN A 33 21.51 13.52 -16.85
C ASN A 33 21.95 12.13 -17.34
N GLU A 34 22.98 11.54 -16.75
CA GLU A 34 23.43 10.19 -17.10
C GLU A 34 22.35 9.14 -16.80
N LEU A 35 21.69 9.25 -15.64
CA LEU A 35 20.56 8.40 -15.29
C LEU A 35 19.37 8.58 -16.23
N TYR A 36 19.05 9.83 -16.62
CA TYR A 36 17.97 10.12 -17.57
C TYR A 36 18.18 9.39 -18.91
N PHE A 37 19.41 9.38 -19.44
CA PHE A 37 19.70 8.66 -20.69
C PHE A 37 19.58 7.14 -20.53
N ALA A 38 19.95 6.60 -19.38
CA ALA A 38 19.86 5.16 -19.11
C ALA A 38 18.43 4.70 -18.76
N LEU A 39 17.64 5.58 -18.14
CA LEU A 39 16.37 5.28 -17.49
C LEU A 39 15.32 6.35 -17.84
N ARG A 40 15.00 6.47 -19.14
CA ARG A 40 14.13 7.54 -19.65
C ARG A 40 12.75 7.59 -18.98
N TYR A 41 12.21 6.45 -18.57
CA TYR A 41 10.92 6.33 -17.87
C TYR A 41 10.96 6.87 -16.42
N LEU A 42 12.13 7.21 -15.90
CA LEU A 42 12.29 7.82 -14.57
C LEU A 42 12.50 9.33 -14.64
N ASP A 43 12.34 9.99 -15.79
CA ASP A 43 12.71 11.40 -15.99
C ASP A 43 12.09 12.37 -14.98
N THR A 44 10.80 12.19 -14.73
CA THR A 44 9.99 13.05 -13.87
C THR A 44 10.35 12.77 -12.42
N ALA A 45 10.58 11.51 -12.05
CA ALA A 45 11.04 11.10 -10.72
C ALA A 45 12.47 11.61 -10.42
N LEU A 46 13.40 11.49 -11.37
CA LEU A 46 14.78 11.97 -11.25
C LEU A 46 14.85 13.50 -11.09
N SER A 47 13.83 14.23 -11.54
CA SER A 47 13.76 15.69 -11.49
C SER A 47 12.91 16.23 -10.33
N ALA A 48 12.27 15.36 -9.55
CA ALA A 48 11.34 15.75 -8.49
C ALA A 48 12.06 16.33 -7.25
N LEU A 49 13.30 15.90 -6.98
CA LEU A 49 14.09 16.34 -5.83
C LEU A 49 14.93 17.58 -6.14
N ARG A 50 14.88 18.58 -5.26
CA ARG A 50 15.70 19.80 -5.32
C ARG A 50 16.99 19.63 -4.52
N PHE A 51 18.12 20.09 -5.03
CA PHE A 51 19.40 19.92 -4.34
C PHE A 51 19.53 20.93 -3.20
N GLN A 52 19.87 20.44 -2.00
CA GLN A 52 20.09 21.27 -0.82
C GLN A 52 21.38 20.82 -0.12
N PRO A 53 22.40 21.69 0.00
CA PRO A 53 23.57 21.36 0.79
C PRO A 53 23.21 21.26 2.26
N ASP A 54 23.68 20.20 2.92
CA ASP A 54 23.49 19.97 4.35
C ASP A 54 24.75 19.35 4.96
N PRO A 55 25.58 20.15 5.67
CA PRO A 55 26.76 19.64 6.37
C PRO A 55 26.44 18.67 7.51
N GLY A 56 25.19 18.63 7.98
CA GLY A 56 24.73 17.69 9.00
C GLY A 56 24.41 16.29 8.46
N CYS A 57 24.29 16.15 7.13
CA CYS A 57 24.15 14.87 6.46
C CYS A 57 25.51 14.18 6.37
N GLY A 58 25.58 12.86 6.60
CA GLY A 58 26.82 12.10 6.41
C GLY A 58 27.16 11.82 4.95
N THR A 59 26.14 11.77 4.09
CA THR A 59 26.21 11.28 2.70
C THR A 59 25.20 12.03 1.80
N LEU A 60 24.42 11.32 0.99
CA LEU A 60 23.14 11.79 0.47
C LEU A 60 22.01 11.37 1.41
N GLY A 61 20.90 12.10 1.39
CA GLY A 61 19.64 11.76 2.05
C GLY A 61 18.48 12.54 1.44
N CYS A 62 17.25 12.14 1.70
CA CYS A 62 16.06 12.83 1.16
C CYS A 62 14.90 12.93 2.16
N ASP A 63 14.00 13.89 1.91
CA ASP A 63 12.72 14.06 2.62
C ASP A 63 11.50 13.99 1.68
N GLY A 64 11.72 13.71 0.40
CA GLY A 64 10.71 13.69 -0.65
C GLY A 64 10.51 15.02 -1.40
N GLU A 65 11.15 16.11 -0.96
CA GLU A 65 11.22 17.39 -1.69
C GLU A 65 12.66 17.77 -2.04
N PHE A 66 13.56 17.62 -1.08
CA PHE A 66 14.97 17.93 -1.21
C PHE A 66 15.83 16.67 -1.20
N LEU A 67 16.86 16.68 -2.04
CA LEU A 67 18.01 15.80 -1.96
C LEU A 67 19.09 16.56 -1.18
N TYR A 68 19.30 16.14 0.05
CA TYR A 68 20.33 16.65 0.93
C TYR A 68 21.67 16.01 0.58
N PHE A 69 22.73 16.81 0.57
CA PHE A 69 24.07 16.29 0.28
C PHE A 69 25.14 16.94 1.14
N ALA A 70 26.09 16.14 1.58
CA ALA A 70 27.33 16.58 2.21
C ALA A 70 28.37 16.96 1.14
N PRO A 71 28.76 18.24 1.00
CA PRO A 71 29.64 18.67 -0.11
C PRO A 71 31.03 18.01 -0.12
N ASP A 72 31.66 17.81 1.04
CA ASP A 72 32.96 17.15 1.13
C ASP A 72 32.91 15.67 0.72
N TRP A 73 31.89 14.98 1.21
CA TRP A 73 31.68 13.58 0.89
C TRP A 73 31.40 13.40 -0.61
N LEU A 74 30.52 14.22 -1.18
CA LEU A 74 30.12 14.11 -2.59
C LEU A 74 31.30 14.30 -3.54
N LEU A 75 32.15 15.30 -3.27
CA LEU A 75 33.36 15.54 -4.06
C LEU A 75 34.33 14.35 -3.98
N SER A 76 34.54 13.81 -2.78
CA SER A 76 35.38 12.63 -2.57
C SER A 76 34.81 11.40 -3.29
N ALA A 77 33.50 11.16 -3.17
CA ALA A 77 32.80 10.05 -3.83
C ALA A 77 32.92 10.14 -5.35
N PHE A 78 32.74 11.34 -5.92
CA PHE A 78 32.85 11.55 -7.36
C PHE A 78 34.26 11.26 -7.89
N VAL A 79 35.31 11.67 -7.16
CA VAL A 79 36.71 11.37 -7.50
C VAL A 79 36.99 9.86 -7.49
N ASN A 80 36.40 9.13 -6.55
CA ASN A 80 36.54 7.68 -6.44
C ASN A 80 35.71 6.90 -7.48
N GLY A 81 34.73 7.55 -8.10
CA GLY A 81 34.02 7.03 -9.25
C GLY A 81 32.58 7.53 -9.33
N LYS A 82 32.20 8.08 -10.49
CA LYS A 82 30.85 8.59 -10.76
C LYS A 82 29.72 7.56 -10.53
N VAL A 83 30.00 6.26 -10.70
CA VAL A 83 29.01 5.19 -10.53
C VAL A 83 28.45 5.16 -9.11
N GLN A 84 29.28 5.43 -8.10
CA GLN A 84 28.82 5.48 -6.71
C GLN A 84 27.81 6.60 -6.49
N VAL A 85 28.07 7.78 -7.06
CA VAL A 85 27.17 8.94 -6.97
C VAL A 85 25.88 8.68 -7.73
N ASN A 86 25.95 8.17 -8.96
CA ASN A 86 24.78 7.82 -9.77
C ASN A 86 23.89 6.80 -9.05
N ARG A 87 24.51 5.77 -8.45
CA ARG A 87 23.78 4.73 -7.72
C ARG A 87 23.07 5.29 -6.50
N LEU A 88 23.78 6.07 -5.68
CA LEU A 88 23.18 6.65 -4.47
C LEU A 88 22.10 7.69 -4.83
N TYR A 89 22.28 8.47 -5.90
CA TYR A 89 21.23 9.35 -6.41
C TYR A 89 19.96 8.58 -6.74
N LEU A 90 20.08 7.48 -7.50
CA LEU A 90 18.92 6.67 -7.86
C LEU A 90 18.32 5.97 -6.63
N HIS A 91 19.15 5.57 -5.66
CA HIS A 91 18.71 4.98 -4.40
C HIS A 91 17.71 5.91 -3.68
N GLU A 92 18.07 7.17 -3.48
CA GLU A 92 17.20 8.20 -2.85
C GLU A 92 15.88 8.39 -3.61
N VAL A 93 15.96 8.45 -4.94
CA VAL A 93 14.78 8.57 -5.79
C VAL A 93 13.87 7.36 -5.62
N LEU A 94 14.42 6.15 -5.48
CA LEU A 94 13.64 4.95 -5.24
C LEU A 94 12.99 4.94 -3.84
N HIS A 95 13.64 5.46 -2.79
CA HIS A 95 13.00 5.62 -1.48
C HIS A 95 11.76 6.53 -1.56
N CYS A 96 11.86 7.64 -2.29
CA CYS A 96 10.73 8.52 -2.55
C CYS A 96 9.65 7.79 -3.38
N LEU A 97 10.08 7.13 -4.45
CA LEU A 97 9.22 6.44 -5.40
C LEU A 97 8.45 5.29 -4.79
N PHE A 98 8.99 4.56 -3.80
CA PHE A 98 8.30 3.52 -3.04
C PHE A 98 7.63 4.05 -1.76
N CYS A 99 7.68 5.36 -1.53
CA CYS A 99 7.12 6.01 -0.35
C CYS A 99 7.65 5.51 1.01
N HIS A 100 8.87 4.96 1.04
CA HIS A 100 9.51 4.44 2.25
C HIS A 100 9.61 5.47 3.38
N ILE A 101 9.84 6.74 3.00
CA ILE A 101 9.98 7.90 3.90
C ILE A 101 8.75 8.09 4.81
N TRP A 102 7.55 7.72 4.35
CA TRP A 102 6.28 7.99 5.04
C TRP A 102 5.63 6.77 5.70
N GLN A 103 6.27 5.61 5.60
CA GLN A 103 5.74 4.31 6.04
C GLN A 103 6.41 3.78 7.33
N GLY A 104 7.35 4.51 7.94
CA GLY A 104 8.03 4.09 9.16
C GLY A 104 7.25 4.31 10.47
N GLU A 105 6.05 4.91 10.41
CA GLU A 105 5.24 5.23 11.60
C GLU A 105 4.88 3.94 12.36
N LYS A 106 5.21 3.87 13.66
CA LYS A 106 5.01 2.70 14.56
C LYS A 106 5.91 1.47 14.31
N ARG A 107 6.94 1.58 13.48
CA ARG A 107 7.90 0.49 13.22
C ARG A 107 9.23 0.75 13.94
N ASP A 108 9.99 -0.32 14.18
CA ASP A 108 11.37 -0.18 14.66
C ASP A 108 12.23 0.49 13.58
N ALA A 109 12.81 1.65 13.91
CA ALA A 109 13.50 2.50 12.96
C ALA A 109 14.68 1.78 12.28
N LEU A 110 15.50 1.06 13.05
CA LEU A 110 16.68 0.39 12.51
C LEU A 110 16.30 -0.69 11.48
N ARG A 111 15.30 -1.51 11.81
CA ARG A 111 14.80 -2.57 10.93
C ARG A 111 14.06 -2.02 9.72
N TRP A 112 13.27 -0.96 9.89
CA TRP A 112 12.55 -0.34 8.78
C TRP A 112 13.50 0.26 7.76
N ASP A 113 14.45 1.07 8.23
CA ASP A 113 15.52 1.64 7.41
C ASP A 113 16.25 0.54 6.62
N LEU A 114 16.72 -0.51 7.32
CA LEU A 114 17.41 -1.63 6.69
C LEU A 114 16.54 -2.37 5.66
N ALA A 115 15.25 -2.55 5.94
CA ALA A 115 14.32 -3.21 5.01
C ALA A 115 14.12 -2.39 3.74
N CYS A 116 14.02 -1.06 3.86
CA CYS A 116 13.95 -0.15 2.74
C CYS A 116 15.23 -0.20 1.89
N ASP A 117 16.41 -0.17 2.52
CA ASP A 117 17.70 -0.22 1.82
C ASP A 117 17.88 -1.54 1.09
N LEU A 118 17.59 -2.67 1.75
CA LEU A 118 17.61 -4.01 1.14
C LEU A 118 16.70 -4.08 -0.09
N THR A 119 15.52 -3.46 0.01
CA THR A 119 14.56 -3.39 -1.11
C THR A 119 15.16 -2.61 -2.26
N VAL A 120 15.60 -1.38 -2.04
CA VAL A 120 16.15 -0.51 -3.10
C VAL A 120 17.43 -1.09 -3.70
N GLU A 121 18.34 -1.55 -2.86
CA GLU A 121 19.61 -2.10 -3.29
C GLU A 121 19.47 -3.41 -4.09
N SER A 122 18.47 -4.24 -3.78
CA SER A 122 18.19 -5.44 -4.57
C SER A 122 17.63 -5.12 -5.96
N ILE A 123 16.96 -3.98 -6.15
CA ILE A 123 16.58 -3.48 -7.49
C ILE A 123 17.84 -3.07 -8.24
N LEU A 124 18.68 -2.26 -7.59
CA LEU A 124 19.89 -1.70 -8.19
C LEU A 124 20.95 -2.76 -8.50
N ASP A 125 21.00 -3.87 -7.74
CA ASP A 125 21.89 -5.00 -8.02
C ASP A 125 21.39 -5.90 -9.17
N GLU A 126 20.11 -5.81 -9.53
CA GLU A 126 19.52 -6.52 -10.68
C GLU A 126 19.56 -5.70 -11.98
N MET A 127 19.87 -4.41 -11.92
CA MET A 127 20.05 -3.53 -13.08
C MET A 127 21.47 -3.62 -13.64
N TYR A 128 21.64 -4.16 -14.85
CA TYR A 128 22.93 -4.27 -15.53
C TYR A 128 23.28 -3.02 -16.36
N LEU A 129 23.12 -1.84 -15.76
CA LEU A 129 23.37 -0.55 -16.43
C LEU A 129 24.79 -0.04 -16.14
N PRO A 130 25.60 0.35 -17.14
CA PRO A 130 26.97 0.85 -16.94
C PRO A 130 27.08 2.03 -15.96
N ALA A 131 26.06 2.89 -15.91
CA ALA A 131 26.01 4.05 -15.03
C ALA A 131 25.84 3.68 -13.54
N LEU A 132 25.38 2.47 -13.23
CA LEU A 132 24.96 2.00 -11.90
C LEU A 132 25.69 0.73 -11.43
N TYR A 133 26.31 0.01 -12.37
CA TYR A 133 26.79 -1.33 -12.14
C TYR A 133 27.95 -1.37 -11.14
N ARG A 134 27.71 -2.06 -10.03
CA ARG A 134 28.70 -2.46 -9.05
C ARG A 134 28.61 -3.97 -8.90
N ARG A 135 29.76 -4.66 -8.79
CA ARG A 135 29.77 -6.09 -8.48
C ARG A 135 29.26 -6.31 -7.05
N PRO A 136 28.15 -7.03 -6.83
CA PRO A 136 27.64 -7.29 -5.49
C PRO A 136 28.58 -8.23 -4.71
N ALA A 137 28.79 -7.93 -3.44
CA ALA A 137 29.56 -8.77 -2.53
C ALA A 137 28.89 -10.14 -2.32
N ALA A 138 29.68 -11.15 -1.93
CA ALA A 138 29.16 -12.50 -1.70
C ALA A 138 28.08 -12.53 -0.60
N PHE A 139 28.27 -11.72 0.46
CA PHE A 139 27.31 -11.59 1.55
C PHE A 139 25.95 -11.05 1.08
N ARG A 140 25.95 -10.03 0.21
CA ARG A 140 24.72 -9.46 -0.36
C ARG A 140 23.90 -10.50 -1.14
N LYS A 141 24.58 -11.27 -1.98
CA LYS A 141 23.95 -12.35 -2.76
C LYS A 141 23.32 -13.40 -1.86
N GLU A 142 23.98 -13.73 -0.76
CA GLU A 142 23.46 -14.69 0.22
C GLU A 142 22.23 -14.14 0.95
N CYS A 143 22.23 -12.88 1.37
CA CYS A 143 21.05 -12.23 1.94
C CYS A 143 19.86 -12.28 0.98
N TYR A 144 20.07 -11.94 -0.29
CA TYR A 144 19.00 -12.01 -1.31
C TYR A 144 18.50 -13.42 -1.54
N ARG A 145 19.37 -14.43 -1.52
CA ARG A 145 19.00 -15.84 -1.65
C ARG A 145 18.06 -16.26 -0.52
N GLN A 146 18.42 -15.97 0.72
CA GLN A 146 17.62 -16.33 1.90
C GLN A 146 16.25 -15.63 1.90
N LEU A 147 16.20 -14.35 1.52
CA LEU A 147 14.94 -13.63 1.41
C LEU A 147 14.05 -14.23 0.30
N LYS A 148 14.62 -14.52 -0.89
CA LYS A 148 13.88 -15.11 -2.02
C LYS A 148 13.35 -16.53 -1.78
N GLU A 149 13.90 -17.26 -0.80
CA GLU A 149 13.34 -18.55 -0.39
C GLU A 149 12.03 -18.42 0.37
N ARG A 150 11.81 -17.28 1.04
CA ARG A 150 10.62 -17.02 1.88
C ARG A 150 9.61 -16.12 1.20
N MET A 151 10.04 -15.27 0.27
CA MET A 151 9.17 -14.31 -0.42
C MET A 151 9.50 -14.25 -1.91
N LYS A 152 8.46 -14.17 -2.75
CA LYS A 152 8.62 -14.11 -4.20
C LYS A 152 9.12 -12.76 -4.69
N VAL A 153 8.61 -11.66 -4.12
CA VAL A 153 8.99 -10.28 -4.44
C VAL A 153 9.52 -9.61 -3.19
N LEU A 154 10.70 -9.00 -3.27
CA LEU A 154 11.35 -8.30 -2.15
C LEU A 154 10.71 -6.91 -1.95
N THR A 155 9.73 -6.80 -1.06
CA THR A 155 9.13 -5.53 -0.62
C THR A 155 9.68 -5.10 0.74
N ALA A 156 9.66 -3.79 1.03
CA ALA A 156 10.17 -3.27 2.30
C ALA A 156 9.40 -3.83 3.50
N GLU A 157 8.07 -3.94 3.40
CA GLU A 157 7.26 -4.53 4.48
C GLU A 157 7.52 -6.03 4.67
N GLY A 158 7.61 -6.80 3.58
CA GLY A 158 7.89 -8.22 3.68
C GLY A 158 9.28 -8.48 4.27
N ILE A 159 10.29 -7.68 3.87
CA ILE A 159 11.63 -7.76 4.45
C ILE A 159 11.60 -7.34 5.92
N TYR A 160 10.88 -6.28 6.27
CA TYR A 160 10.75 -5.82 7.65
C TYR A 160 10.23 -6.93 8.57
N HIS A 161 9.17 -7.64 8.18
CA HIS A 161 8.66 -8.79 8.95
C HIS A 161 9.69 -9.92 9.10
N GLN A 162 10.52 -10.17 8.08
CA GLN A 162 11.61 -11.14 8.19
C GLN A 162 12.70 -10.66 9.16
N LEU A 163 13.00 -9.36 9.19
CA LEU A 163 13.97 -8.77 10.12
C LEU A 163 13.47 -8.75 11.58
N GLU A 164 12.16 -8.79 11.81
CA GLU A 164 11.57 -8.95 13.15
C GLU A 164 11.82 -10.35 13.74
N GLU A 165 11.89 -11.38 12.90
CA GLU A 165 12.20 -12.76 13.34
C GLU A 165 13.67 -12.93 13.72
N ILE A 166 14.57 -12.11 13.17
CA ILE A 166 16.01 -12.19 13.43
C ILE A 166 16.31 -11.58 14.79
N ARG A 167 16.71 -12.46 15.73
CA ARG A 167 17.13 -12.09 17.09
C ARG A 167 18.63 -11.79 17.21
N ASP A 168 19.41 -12.12 16.19
CA ASP A 168 20.86 -11.91 16.16
C ASP A 168 21.18 -10.46 15.77
N GLU A 169 21.57 -9.65 16.77
CA GLU A 169 21.95 -8.25 16.58
C GLU A 169 23.24 -8.08 15.78
N GLU A 170 24.19 -9.03 15.84
CA GLU A 170 25.43 -8.96 15.07
C GLU A 170 25.15 -9.13 13.57
N MET A 171 24.23 -10.04 13.23
CA MET A 171 23.77 -10.23 11.86
C MET A 171 23.07 -8.96 11.33
N LEU A 172 22.19 -8.35 12.14
CA LEU A 172 21.52 -7.09 11.76
C LEU A 172 22.52 -5.95 11.56
N ALA A 173 23.50 -5.81 12.44
CA ALA A 173 24.56 -4.80 12.30
C ALA A 173 25.42 -5.03 11.05
N ARG A 174 25.72 -6.29 10.72
CA ARG A 174 26.45 -6.65 9.50
C ARG A 174 25.64 -6.35 8.24
N MET A 175 24.34 -6.62 8.24
CA MET A 175 23.45 -6.26 7.15
C MET A 175 23.36 -4.73 6.99
N ALA A 176 23.16 -4.00 8.09
CA ALA A 176 23.15 -2.54 8.09
C ALA A 176 24.45 -1.96 7.52
N GLY A 177 25.62 -2.48 7.89
CA GLY A 177 26.90 -2.03 7.36
C GLY A 177 27.12 -2.30 5.87
N GLU A 178 26.40 -3.25 5.26
CA GLU A 178 26.52 -3.58 3.85
C GLU A 178 25.48 -2.88 2.96
N PHE A 179 24.28 -2.63 3.50
CA PHE A 179 23.14 -2.11 2.74
C PHE A 179 22.86 -0.62 2.96
N ARG A 180 23.19 -0.06 4.13
CA ARG A 180 22.96 1.36 4.42
C ARG A 180 24.04 2.21 3.78
N LEU A 181 23.69 2.92 2.71
CA LEU A 181 24.61 3.75 1.92
C LEU A 181 24.29 5.25 2.02
N ASP A 182 23.14 5.58 2.58
CA ASP A 182 22.53 6.90 2.67
C ASP A 182 22.20 7.34 4.10
N ASP A 183 21.63 8.53 4.22
CA ASP A 183 21.28 9.20 5.47
C ASP A 183 19.76 9.37 5.63
N HIS A 184 19.17 8.54 6.50
CA HIS A 184 17.76 8.58 6.87
C HIS A 184 17.38 9.60 7.95
N SER A 185 18.31 10.47 8.41
CA SER A 185 18.03 11.41 9.50
C SER A 185 16.88 12.40 9.20
N ARG A 186 16.55 12.58 7.92
CA ARG A 186 15.50 13.50 7.44
C ARG A 186 14.14 12.82 7.22
N TRP A 187 14.03 11.52 7.47
CA TRP A 187 12.75 10.81 7.31
C TRP A 187 11.75 11.20 8.40
N LEU A 188 10.50 11.44 7.99
CA LEU A 188 9.43 11.89 8.87
C LEU A 188 8.87 10.71 9.68
N ARG A 189 9.25 10.63 10.95
CA ARG A 189 8.85 9.53 11.85
C ARG A 189 7.67 9.85 12.77
N GLU A 190 7.36 11.13 13.00
CA GLU A 190 6.27 11.57 13.86
C GLU A 190 5.45 12.71 13.21
N GLY A 191 4.12 12.58 13.21
CA GLY A 191 3.18 13.66 12.87
C GLY A 191 3.11 14.02 11.39
N LYS A 192 2.16 13.43 10.66
CA LYS A 192 1.91 13.79 9.25
C LYS A 192 1.19 15.14 9.15
N GLY A 193 1.94 16.22 8.92
CA GLY A 193 1.37 17.49 8.45
C GLY A 193 0.74 17.35 7.05
N ASN A 194 -0.18 18.24 6.70
CA ASN A 194 -0.90 18.18 5.42
C ASN A 194 0.05 18.21 4.19
N THR A 195 1.15 18.95 4.29
CA THR A 195 2.22 19.02 3.26
C THR A 195 2.86 17.66 2.99
N SER A 196 3.14 16.89 4.05
CA SER A 196 3.77 15.56 3.94
C SER A 196 2.85 14.55 3.23
N ARG A 197 1.55 14.57 3.54
CA ARG A 197 0.55 13.72 2.84
C ARG A 197 0.41 14.08 1.37
N ASN A 198 0.42 15.38 1.04
CA ASN A 198 0.37 15.82 -0.35
C ASN A 198 1.61 15.36 -1.13
N ARG A 199 2.81 15.46 -0.54
CA ARG A 199 4.04 14.95 -1.15
C ARG A 199 4.00 13.44 -1.37
N GLN A 200 3.55 12.68 -0.38
CA GLN A 200 3.37 11.23 -0.53
C GLN A 200 2.45 10.91 -1.72
N LYS A 201 1.35 11.64 -1.86
CA LYS A 201 0.41 11.47 -2.97
C LYS A 201 1.03 11.83 -4.32
N GLU A 202 1.80 12.92 -4.41
CA GLU A 202 2.51 13.28 -5.65
C GLU A 202 3.44 12.15 -6.13
N TRP A 203 4.17 11.51 -5.21
CA TRP A 203 5.04 10.37 -5.52
C TRP A 203 4.26 9.10 -5.88
N GLN A 204 3.09 8.88 -5.28
CA GLN A 204 2.15 7.81 -5.67
C GLN A 204 1.67 8.01 -7.12
N ASP A 205 1.18 9.21 -7.45
CA ASP A 205 0.71 9.56 -8.80
C ASP A 205 1.85 9.42 -9.84
N LEU A 206 3.09 9.81 -9.48
CA LEU A 206 4.27 9.62 -10.33
C LEU A 206 4.57 8.15 -10.59
N ARG A 207 4.48 7.31 -9.56
CA ARG A 207 4.71 5.87 -9.67
C ARG A 207 3.65 5.19 -10.54
N GLU A 208 2.38 5.59 -10.45
CA GLU A 208 1.30 5.09 -11.31
C GLU A 208 1.49 5.45 -12.79
N LYS A 209 1.86 6.71 -13.06
CA LYS A 209 2.18 7.16 -14.43
C LYS A 209 3.36 6.38 -15.00
N MET A 210 4.42 6.23 -14.22
CA MET A 210 5.61 5.48 -14.61
C MET A 210 5.28 4.01 -14.92
N GLN A 211 4.42 3.36 -14.13
CA GLN A 211 3.97 1.99 -14.44
C GLN A 211 3.34 1.92 -15.84
N THR A 212 2.43 2.85 -16.13
CA THR A 212 1.71 2.91 -17.41
C THR A 212 2.67 3.09 -18.59
N GLU A 213 3.65 3.98 -18.44
CA GLU A 213 4.69 4.21 -19.44
C GLU A 213 5.55 2.96 -19.65
N MET A 214 6.06 2.36 -18.57
CA MET A 214 6.89 1.16 -18.65
C MET A 214 6.16 -0.02 -19.29
N GLU A 215 4.86 -0.17 -19.05
CA GLU A 215 4.03 -1.21 -19.67
C GLU A 215 3.78 -0.95 -21.15
N THR A 216 3.57 0.31 -21.53
CA THR A 216 3.36 0.73 -22.93
C THR A 216 4.62 0.56 -23.78
N PHE A 217 5.79 0.90 -23.21
CA PHE A 217 7.09 0.83 -23.87
C PHE A 217 7.87 -0.47 -23.59
N ALA A 218 7.23 -1.47 -22.98
CA ALA A 218 7.85 -2.73 -22.54
C ALA A 218 8.54 -3.55 -23.66
N LYS A 219 8.23 -3.27 -24.94
CA LYS A 219 8.86 -3.94 -26.09
C LYS A 219 10.29 -3.45 -26.38
N GLU A 220 10.68 -2.26 -25.94
CA GLU A 220 12.02 -1.69 -26.21
C GLU A 220 12.99 -1.86 -25.03
N ALA A 221 12.50 -1.93 -23.79
CA ALA A 221 13.30 -2.05 -22.56
C ALA A 221 13.50 -3.51 -22.09
N ALA A 222 13.66 -4.44 -23.02
CA ALA A 222 13.63 -5.88 -22.76
C ALA A 222 14.91 -6.39 -22.06
N GLY A 223 14.97 -6.23 -20.73
CA GLY A 223 15.99 -6.88 -19.90
C GLY A 223 16.10 -6.31 -18.50
N ASP A 224 16.67 -5.10 -18.40
CA ASP A 224 17.20 -4.56 -17.14
C ASP A 224 16.15 -3.92 -16.23
N SER A 225 14.95 -3.59 -16.75
CA SER A 225 13.90 -2.88 -16.01
C SER A 225 12.77 -3.78 -15.50
N LYS A 226 12.84 -5.11 -15.71
CA LYS A 226 11.77 -6.04 -15.35
C LYS A 226 11.56 -6.15 -13.83
N SER A 227 12.66 -6.22 -13.08
CA SER A 227 12.61 -6.30 -11.60
C SER A 227 11.95 -5.07 -10.99
N LEU A 228 12.30 -3.89 -11.51
CA LEU A 228 11.69 -2.63 -11.09
C LEU A 228 10.19 -2.61 -11.39
N LEU A 229 9.77 -3.04 -12.59
CA LEU A 229 8.36 -3.12 -12.98
C LEU A 229 7.56 -4.04 -12.05
N GLU A 230 8.11 -5.22 -11.70
CA GLU A 230 7.44 -6.17 -10.80
C GLU A 230 7.17 -5.55 -9.42
N ARG A 231 8.12 -4.78 -8.88
CA ARG A 231 7.96 -4.11 -7.59
C ARG A 231 7.01 -2.93 -7.64
N ILE A 232 7.07 -2.14 -8.70
CA ILE A 232 6.11 -1.05 -8.93
C ILE A 232 4.69 -1.63 -8.98
N ARG A 233 4.49 -2.76 -9.69
CA ARG A 233 3.20 -3.44 -9.74
C ARG A 233 2.74 -3.91 -8.37
N VAL A 234 3.63 -4.48 -7.55
CA VAL A 234 3.26 -4.91 -6.20
C VAL A 234 2.86 -3.73 -5.34
N GLU A 235 3.56 -2.60 -5.46
CA GLU A 235 3.32 -1.43 -4.61
C GLU A 235 2.16 -0.54 -5.07
N ASN A 236 1.87 -0.51 -6.38
CA ASN A 236 0.70 0.16 -6.96
C ASN A 236 -0.56 -0.70 -6.95
N ARG A 237 -0.48 -1.99 -6.56
CA ARG A 237 -1.70 -2.75 -6.31
C ARG A 237 -2.47 -2.00 -5.24
N GLU A 238 -3.66 -1.52 -5.60
CA GLU A 238 -4.60 -0.98 -4.63
C GLU A 238 -4.79 -2.05 -3.56
N ARG A 239 -4.17 -1.85 -2.40
CA ARG A 239 -4.59 -2.52 -1.18
C ARG A 239 -5.96 -1.95 -0.89
N TYR A 240 -6.97 -2.62 -1.43
CA TYR A 240 -8.35 -2.28 -1.13
C TYR A 240 -8.51 -2.41 0.38
N ASP A 241 -8.75 -1.29 1.05
CA ASP A 241 -9.19 -1.35 2.43
C ASP A 241 -10.56 -2.04 2.42
N TYR A 242 -10.55 -3.33 2.78
CA TYR A 242 -11.75 -4.16 2.83
C TYR A 242 -12.82 -3.53 3.74
N LYS A 243 -12.40 -2.72 4.72
CA LYS A 243 -13.29 -1.93 5.57
C LYS A 243 -14.00 -0.82 4.82
N GLU A 244 -13.29 -0.03 4.02
CA GLU A 244 -13.91 0.98 3.14
C GLU A 244 -14.79 0.33 2.08
N PHE A 245 -14.37 -0.84 1.59
CA PHE A 245 -15.14 -1.60 0.62
C PHE A 245 -16.47 -2.10 1.20
N LEU A 246 -16.47 -2.75 2.36
CA LEU A 246 -17.70 -3.19 3.03
C LEU A 246 -18.62 -2.02 3.37
N ARG A 247 -18.07 -0.83 3.67
CA ARG A 247 -18.89 0.39 3.85
C ARG A 247 -19.68 0.77 2.59
N LYS A 248 -19.21 0.45 1.38
CA LYS A 248 -19.98 0.66 0.14
C LYS A 248 -21.24 -0.22 0.06
N PHE A 249 -21.32 -1.28 0.86
CA PHE A 249 -22.52 -2.13 0.99
C PHE A 249 -23.51 -1.63 2.05
N SER A 250 -23.15 -0.60 2.83
CA SER A 250 -24.06 0.09 3.74
C SER A 250 -24.82 1.21 3.02
N VAL A 251 -26.15 1.20 3.09
CA VAL A 251 -27.04 2.18 2.45
C VAL A 251 -27.71 3.03 3.54
N LEU A 252 -27.76 4.35 3.35
CA LEU A 252 -28.53 5.25 4.23
C LEU A 252 -30.03 5.01 4.02
N LYS A 253 -30.77 4.72 5.10
CA LYS A 253 -32.24 4.61 5.08
C LYS A 253 -32.84 5.37 6.26
N GLU A 254 -34.01 5.97 6.03
CA GLU A 254 -34.84 6.54 7.10
C GLU A 254 -35.73 5.45 7.68
N GLU A 255 -35.71 5.27 9.00
CA GLU A 255 -36.66 4.41 9.72
C GLU A 255 -37.51 5.27 10.67
N MET A 256 -38.77 4.89 10.88
CA MET A 256 -39.64 5.51 11.89
C MET A 256 -39.14 5.15 13.28
N GLN A 257 -38.27 6.00 13.80
CA GLN A 257 -37.69 5.95 15.12
C GLN A 257 -37.40 7.38 15.55
N VAL A 258 -37.73 7.69 16.79
CA VAL A 258 -37.45 9.02 17.36
C VAL A 258 -35.94 9.25 17.41
N ASP A 259 -35.45 10.31 16.76
CA ASP A 259 -34.06 10.72 16.84
C ASP A 259 -33.89 11.85 17.88
N PRO A 260 -33.41 11.56 19.09
CA PRO A 260 -33.25 12.58 20.14
C PRO A 260 -32.14 13.58 19.85
N ASP A 261 -31.24 13.26 18.91
CA ASP A 261 -30.09 14.10 18.55
C ASP A 261 -30.44 15.13 17.46
N SER A 262 -31.58 14.96 16.81
CA SER A 262 -32.10 15.82 15.74
C SER A 262 -33.48 16.38 16.11
N PHE A 263 -33.80 17.59 15.69
CA PHE A 263 -35.09 18.21 16.01
C PHE A 263 -35.63 19.04 14.85
N ASP A 264 -36.94 19.24 14.82
CA ASP A 264 -37.57 20.07 13.80
C ASP A 264 -37.30 21.57 14.05
N TYR A 265 -36.59 22.19 13.11
CA TYR A 265 -36.28 23.62 13.14
C TYR A 265 -37.53 24.51 13.04
N ILE A 266 -38.62 24.01 12.46
CA ILE A 266 -39.88 24.76 12.33
C ILE A 266 -40.49 24.99 13.71
N PHE A 267 -40.61 23.95 14.54
CA PHE A 267 -41.11 24.08 15.91
C PHE A 267 -40.17 24.90 16.80
N TYR A 268 -38.86 24.72 16.63
CA TYR A 268 -37.86 25.51 17.33
C TYR A 268 -38.02 27.01 17.06
N THR A 269 -38.11 27.39 15.77
CA THR A 269 -38.27 28.79 15.35
C THR A 269 -39.62 29.35 15.79
N TYR A 270 -40.69 28.56 15.65
CA TYR A 270 -42.03 28.93 16.11
C TYR A 270 -42.06 29.23 17.62
N GLY A 271 -41.40 28.41 18.43
CA GLY A 271 -41.26 28.62 19.87
C GLY A 271 -40.62 29.98 20.19
N LEU A 272 -39.52 30.29 19.51
CA LEU A 272 -38.81 31.56 19.71
C LEU A 272 -39.60 32.78 19.25
N GLU A 273 -40.29 32.70 18.10
CA GLU A 273 -41.03 33.82 17.55
C GLU A 273 -42.32 34.13 18.32
N HIS A 274 -43.06 33.10 18.75
CA HIS A 274 -44.36 33.28 19.39
C HIS A 274 -44.29 33.38 20.92
N TYR A 275 -43.35 32.66 21.55
CA TYR A 275 -43.21 32.59 23.01
C TYR A 275 -41.93 33.24 23.52
N GLY A 276 -41.11 33.81 22.65
CA GLY A 276 -39.90 34.55 23.01
C GLY A 276 -38.77 33.62 23.46
N ASN A 277 -38.42 33.62 24.75
CA ASN A 277 -37.27 32.87 25.26
C ASN A 277 -37.59 31.39 25.56
N MET A 278 -38.50 30.77 24.81
CA MET A 278 -38.94 29.40 25.00
C MET A 278 -38.88 28.61 23.68
N PRO A 279 -37.77 27.91 23.39
CA PRO A 279 -37.70 27.04 22.23
C PRO A 279 -38.56 25.79 22.43
N LEU A 280 -39.34 25.42 21.41
CA LEU A 280 -40.04 24.14 21.36
C LEU A 280 -39.15 23.13 20.64
N ILE A 281 -38.79 22.04 21.31
CA ILE A 281 -37.92 21.00 20.76
C ILE A 281 -38.76 19.74 20.60
N GLU A 282 -39.06 19.40 19.35
CA GLU A 282 -39.67 18.13 18.99
C GLU A 282 -38.63 17.27 18.26
N PRO A 283 -38.26 16.12 18.82
CA PRO A 283 -37.39 15.16 18.13
C PRO A 283 -38.03 14.68 16.84
N LEU A 284 -37.23 14.41 15.80
CA LEU A 284 -37.75 13.85 14.56
C LEU A 284 -38.34 12.45 14.79
N GLU A 285 -39.47 12.14 14.13
CA GLU A 285 -40.10 10.82 14.17
C GLU A 285 -39.38 9.77 13.30
N THR A 286 -38.40 10.22 12.51
CA THR A 286 -37.54 9.39 11.68
C THR A 286 -36.08 9.59 12.04
N LYS A 287 -35.30 8.51 11.96
CA LYS A 287 -33.85 8.53 12.11
C LYS A 287 -33.18 8.02 10.86
N GLU A 288 -32.19 8.76 10.36
CA GLU A 288 -31.33 8.29 9.28
C GLU A 288 -30.32 7.27 9.84
N VAL A 289 -30.39 6.03 9.37
CA VAL A 289 -29.51 4.95 9.81
C VAL A 289 -28.88 4.31 8.58
N ARG A 290 -27.56 4.12 8.60
CA ARG A 290 -26.89 3.27 7.60
C ARG A 290 -27.26 1.81 7.90
N LYS A 291 -27.77 1.08 6.92
CA LYS A 291 -28.13 -0.34 7.04
C LYS A 291 -27.37 -1.15 6.00
N ILE A 292 -26.83 -2.29 6.43
CA ILE A 292 -26.23 -3.27 5.53
C ILE A 292 -27.38 -4.07 4.91
N GLU A 293 -27.45 -4.12 3.58
CA GLU A 293 -28.44 -4.98 2.89
C GLU A 293 -27.97 -6.44 2.87
N ASP A 294 -28.84 -7.37 2.48
CA ASP A 294 -28.50 -8.80 2.45
C ASP A 294 -27.34 -9.05 1.47
N PHE A 295 -26.37 -9.86 1.87
CA PHE A 295 -25.23 -10.24 1.05
C PHE A 295 -24.80 -11.68 1.33
N VAL A 296 -24.14 -12.29 0.35
CA VAL A 296 -23.68 -13.68 0.42
C VAL A 296 -22.15 -13.69 0.49
N ILE A 297 -21.60 -14.44 1.43
CA ILE A 297 -20.18 -14.76 1.51
C ILE A 297 -20.01 -16.21 1.06
N VAL A 298 -19.30 -16.44 -0.03
CA VAL A 298 -18.92 -17.79 -0.46
C VAL A 298 -17.47 -18.02 -0.11
N ILE A 299 -17.20 -19.12 0.57
CA ILE A 299 -15.86 -19.54 0.99
C ILE A 299 -15.47 -20.75 0.14
N ASP A 300 -14.37 -20.63 -0.58
CA ASP A 300 -13.72 -21.75 -1.24
C ASP A 300 -13.06 -22.67 -0.21
N THR A 301 -13.48 -23.93 -0.21
CA THR A 301 -12.98 -24.99 0.69
C THR A 301 -12.21 -26.07 -0.07
N SER A 302 -11.72 -25.74 -1.27
CA SER A 302 -10.85 -26.60 -2.06
C SER A 302 -9.51 -26.88 -1.36
N MET A 303 -8.81 -27.92 -1.82
CA MET A 303 -7.57 -28.41 -1.21
C MET A 303 -6.45 -27.36 -1.13
N SER A 304 -6.52 -26.29 -1.92
CA SER A 304 -5.54 -25.22 -1.97
C SER A 304 -5.78 -24.09 -0.95
N CYS A 305 -6.97 -23.97 -0.36
CA CYS A 305 -7.24 -22.93 0.64
C CYS A 305 -6.85 -23.38 2.07
N LYS A 306 -5.88 -22.70 2.69
CA LYS A 306 -5.49 -22.94 4.09
C LYS A 306 -6.58 -22.43 5.04
N GLY A 307 -7.04 -23.28 5.97
CA GLY A 307 -8.11 -22.94 6.92
C GLY A 307 -7.83 -21.71 7.81
N GLU A 308 -6.57 -21.42 8.09
CA GLU A 308 -6.17 -20.21 8.83
C GLU A 308 -6.47 -18.91 8.07
N LEU A 309 -6.34 -18.91 6.74
CA LEU A 309 -6.62 -17.74 5.90
C LEU A 309 -8.11 -17.41 5.88
N ILE A 310 -8.95 -18.43 5.78
CA ILE A 310 -10.41 -18.29 5.83
C ILE A 310 -10.83 -17.71 7.17
N ARG A 311 -10.24 -18.20 8.27
CA ARG A 311 -10.54 -17.71 9.61
C ARG A 311 -10.21 -16.23 9.77
N ARG A 312 -9.02 -15.80 9.32
CA ARG A 312 -8.63 -14.38 9.32
C ARG A 312 -9.59 -13.52 8.52
N PHE A 313 -9.98 -13.99 7.32
CA PHE A 313 -10.95 -13.28 6.49
C PHE A 313 -12.28 -13.07 7.22
N LEU A 314 -12.84 -14.12 7.84
CA LEU A 314 -14.09 -14.02 8.59
C LEU A 314 -13.96 -13.13 9.84
N GLU A 315 -12.81 -13.14 10.53
CA GLU A 315 -12.52 -12.27 11.67
C GLU A 315 -12.46 -10.78 11.27
N GLU A 316 -11.86 -10.48 10.10
CA GLU A 316 -11.86 -9.14 9.52
C GLU A 316 -13.28 -8.70 9.13
N THR A 317 -14.04 -9.56 8.43
CA THR A 317 -15.45 -9.27 8.11
C THR A 317 -16.24 -8.99 9.39
N TYR A 318 -16.07 -9.78 10.45
CA TYR A 318 -16.76 -9.58 11.71
C TYR A 318 -16.40 -8.24 12.37
N SER A 319 -15.13 -7.87 12.37
CA SER A 319 -14.67 -6.60 12.96
C SER A 319 -15.25 -5.39 12.22
N VAL A 320 -15.27 -5.42 10.89
CA VAL A 320 -15.86 -4.35 10.07
C VAL A 320 -17.37 -4.25 10.30
N LEU A 321 -18.05 -5.39 10.34
CA LEU A 321 -19.49 -5.44 10.58
C LEU A 321 -19.86 -4.97 12.01
N SER A 322 -19.05 -5.31 13.01
CA SER A 322 -19.27 -4.93 14.41
C SER A 322 -19.06 -3.44 14.66
N GLU A 323 -18.19 -2.78 13.91
CA GLU A 323 -17.97 -1.34 14.00
C GLU A 323 -19.11 -0.51 13.39
N SER A 324 -19.83 -1.07 12.40
CA SER A 324 -21.01 -0.40 11.88
C SER A 324 -22.15 -0.52 12.91
N GLU A 325 -22.61 0.61 13.46
CA GLU A 325 -23.77 0.68 14.37
C GLU A 325 -25.06 0.05 13.78
N SER A 326 -25.02 -0.33 12.50
CA SER A 326 -26.02 -1.08 11.75
C SER A 326 -26.29 -2.51 12.25
N PHE A 327 -25.42 -3.11 13.07
CA PHE A 327 -25.54 -4.53 13.46
C PHE A 327 -26.64 -4.82 14.51
N PHE A 328 -27.30 -3.79 15.05
CA PHE A 328 -28.37 -3.96 16.04
C PHE A 328 -29.74 -4.35 15.46
N ARG A 329 -29.86 -4.58 14.14
CA ARG A 329 -31.10 -5.04 13.50
C ARG A 329 -30.83 -6.17 12.51
N LYS A 330 -31.78 -7.11 12.39
CA LYS A 330 -31.70 -8.35 11.59
C LYS A 330 -31.07 -8.12 10.21
N ILE A 331 -29.87 -8.67 9.99
CA ILE A 331 -29.23 -8.80 8.68
C ILE A 331 -29.50 -10.24 8.19
N ASN A 332 -29.46 -10.52 6.90
CA ASN A 332 -29.38 -11.90 6.41
C ASN A 332 -28.07 -12.08 5.65
N VAL A 333 -27.04 -12.54 6.36
CA VAL A 333 -25.76 -12.92 5.74
C VAL A 333 -25.76 -14.42 5.55
N HIS A 334 -25.63 -14.88 4.31
CA HIS A 334 -25.44 -16.30 4.02
C HIS A 334 -23.96 -16.59 3.84
N ILE A 335 -23.41 -17.46 4.67
CA ILE A 335 -22.04 -17.95 4.57
C ILE A 335 -22.10 -19.35 3.98
N ILE A 336 -21.63 -19.48 2.75
CA ILE A 336 -21.72 -20.71 1.96
C ILE A 336 -20.32 -21.29 1.79
N GLN A 337 -20.10 -22.51 2.26
CA GLN A 337 -18.89 -23.27 1.96
C GLN A 337 -19.07 -24.05 0.65
N CYS A 338 -18.20 -23.80 -0.33
CA CYS A 338 -18.28 -24.43 -1.65
C CYS A 338 -16.92 -25.03 -2.05
N ASP A 339 -16.94 -26.20 -2.67
CA ASP A 339 -15.82 -26.76 -3.44
C ASP A 339 -16.32 -27.07 -4.87
N GLU A 340 -16.29 -28.32 -5.34
CA GLU A 340 -17.00 -28.76 -6.55
C GLU A 340 -18.53 -28.74 -6.33
N LYS A 341 -18.99 -28.77 -5.08
CA LYS A 341 -20.40 -28.69 -4.69
C LYS A 341 -20.55 -27.83 -3.44
N ILE A 342 -21.79 -27.45 -3.15
CA ILE A 342 -22.12 -26.75 -1.91
C ILE A 342 -22.05 -27.75 -0.75
N ARG A 343 -21.32 -27.37 0.29
CA ARG A 343 -21.05 -28.20 1.46
C ARG A 343 -21.87 -27.75 2.66
N GLU A 344 -22.01 -26.45 2.83
CA GLU A 344 -22.73 -25.85 3.93
C GLU A 344 -23.27 -24.49 3.52
N ASP A 345 -24.44 -24.13 4.02
CA ASP A 345 -25.05 -22.81 3.92
C ASP A 345 -25.52 -22.44 5.34
N GLN A 346 -24.84 -21.47 5.95
CA GLN A 346 -25.17 -20.97 7.27
C GLN A 346 -25.71 -19.55 7.15
N VAL A 347 -26.92 -19.34 7.66
CA VAL A 347 -27.52 -18.02 7.76
C VAL A 347 -27.14 -17.39 9.08
N ILE A 348 -26.68 -16.14 9.03
CA ILE A 348 -26.28 -15.33 10.17
C ILE A 348 -27.17 -14.09 10.22
N HIS A 349 -27.85 -13.92 11.36
CA HIS A 349 -28.77 -12.81 11.58
C HIS A 349 -28.25 -11.74 12.53
N ASP A 350 -27.34 -12.11 13.43
CA ASP A 350 -26.81 -11.23 14.47
C ASP A 350 -25.33 -11.53 14.82
N SER A 351 -24.73 -10.63 15.62
CA SER A 351 -23.28 -10.65 15.86
C SER A 351 -22.88 -11.82 16.74
N ARG A 352 -23.82 -12.29 17.57
CA ARG A 352 -23.62 -13.44 18.45
C ARG A 352 -23.65 -14.74 17.64
N GLU A 353 -24.51 -14.83 16.63
CA GLU A 353 -24.52 -15.94 15.67
C GLU A 353 -23.23 -15.97 14.86
N MET A 354 -22.71 -14.81 14.43
CA MET A 354 -21.41 -14.72 13.75
C MET A 354 -20.26 -15.15 14.67
N GLU A 355 -20.24 -14.69 15.92
CA GLU A 355 -19.21 -15.05 16.91
C GLU A 355 -19.26 -16.55 17.23
N ARG A 356 -20.45 -17.14 17.37
CA ARG A 356 -20.61 -18.60 17.52
C ARG A 356 -20.10 -19.34 16.31
N TYR A 357 -20.43 -18.87 15.11
CA TYR A 357 -19.97 -19.48 13.87
C TYR A 357 -18.45 -19.45 13.75
N LEU A 358 -17.80 -18.33 14.09
CA LEU A 358 -16.34 -18.20 14.12
C LEU A 358 -15.66 -19.14 15.13
N ASN A 359 -16.27 -19.33 16.30
CA ASN A 359 -15.75 -20.23 17.34
C ASN A 359 -15.86 -21.70 16.95
N ASP A 360 -16.99 -22.10 16.35
CA ASP A 360 -17.27 -23.46 15.92
C ASP A 360 -16.88 -23.73 14.45
N PHE A 361 -16.15 -22.79 13.83
CA PHE A 361 -15.86 -22.84 12.39
C PHE A 361 -15.03 -24.07 12.04
N THR A 362 -15.64 -24.98 11.27
CA THR A 362 -14.96 -26.13 10.69
C THR A 362 -15.07 -26.10 9.17
N VAL A 363 -13.92 -26.12 8.49
CA VAL A 363 -13.86 -26.23 7.03
C VAL A 363 -14.28 -27.65 6.63
N ARG A 364 -15.32 -27.77 5.81
CA ARG A 364 -15.81 -29.05 5.28
C ARG A 364 -15.62 -29.09 3.76
N GLY A 365 -14.66 -29.87 3.26
CA GLY A 365 -14.33 -29.85 1.84
C GLY A 365 -13.11 -30.71 1.47
N PHE A 366 -12.20 -30.15 0.66
CA PHE A 366 -11.04 -30.76 -0.04
C PHE A 366 -11.30 -31.33 -1.44
N GLY A 367 -12.41 -30.96 -2.09
CA GLY A 367 -12.66 -31.26 -3.50
C GLY A 367 -11.84 -30.38 -4.48
N GLY A 368 -12.13 -30.52 -5.77
CA GLY A 368 -11.68 -29.57 -6.79
C GLY A 368 -12.46 -28.25 -6.73
N THR A 369 -12.07 -27.28 -7.56
CA THR A 369 -12.61 -25.90 -7.51
C THR A 369 -13.53 -25.62 -8.70
N ASP A 370 -14.83 -25.43 -8.46
CA ASP A 370 -15.80 -24.92 -9.45
C ASP A 370 -16.62 -23.80 -8.81
N PHE A 371 -16.59 -22.61 -9.39
CA PHE A 371 -17.29 -21.46 -8.81
C PHE A 371 -18.78 -21.44 -9.18
N ARG A 372 -19.17 -22.09 -10.28
CA ARG A 372 -20.55 -22.06 -10.84
C ARG A 372 -21.64 -22.59 -9.89
N PRO A 373 -21.43 -23.66 -9.10
CA PRO A 373 -22.45 -24.19 -8.18
C PRO A 373 -22.95 -23.16 -7.18
N ALA A 374 -22.04 -22.34 -6.62
CA ALA A 374 -22.42 -21.30 -5.67
C ALA A 374 -23.33 -20.24 -6.31
N PHE A 375 -23.01 -19.76 -7.51
CA PHE A 375 -23.87 -18.81 -8.24
C PHE A 375 -25.24 -19.41 -8.57
N ALA A 376 -25.29 -20.68 -8.98
CA ALA A 376 -26.54 -21.36 -9.28
C ALA A 376 -27.46 -21.47 -8.05
N TYR A 377 -26.89 -21.75 -6.88
CA TYR A 377 -27.65 -21.84 -5.64
C TYR A 377 -28.11 -20.47 -5.13
N VAL A 378 -27.28 -19.44 -5.25
CA VAL A 378 -27.71 -18.06 -4.94
C VAL A 378 -28.84 -17.63 -5.87
N SER A 379 -28.82 -18.02 -7.16
CA SER A 379 -29.95 -17.81 -8.06
C SER A 379 -31.22 -18.54 -7.61
N GLN A 380 -31.13 -19.76 -7.10
CA GLN A 380 -32.28 -20.49 -6.54
C GLN A 380 -32.83 -19.81 -5.29
N LEU A 381 -31.95 -19.31 -4.40
CA LEU A 381 -32.36 -18.59 -3.20
C LEU A 381 -33.04 -17.24 -3.53
N LEU A 382 -32.58 -16.56 -4.59
CA LEU A 382 -33.23 -15.37 -5.14
C LEU A 382 -34.64 -15.69 -5.64
N GLU A 383 -34.81 -16.78 -6.40
CA GLU A 383 -36.13 -17.21 -6.90
C GLU A 383 -37.06 -17.66 -5.75
N ALA A 384 -36.51 -18.26 -4.69
CA ALA A 384 -37.25 -18.67 -3.50
C ALA A 384 -37.65 -17.49 -2.58
N GLY A 385 -37.16 -16.27 -2.85
CA GLY A 385 -37.45 -15.09 -2.03
C GLY A 385 -36.78 -15.11 -0.66
N ALA A 386 -35.65 -15.82 -0.51
CA ALA A 386 -34.90 -15.89 0.75
C ALA A 386 -34.23 -14.54 1.12
N PHE A 387 -33.99 -13.69 0.11
CA PHE A 387 -33.40 -12.35 0.29
C PHE A 387 -34.44 -11.26 0.15
N THR A 388 -34.37 -10.23 1.00
CA THR A 388 -35.18 -9.02 0.84
C THR A 388 -34.65 -8.16 -0.32
N ARG A 389 -33.34 -7.95 -0.36
CA ARG A 389 -32.62 -7.29 -1.46
C ARG A 389 -31.14 -7.65 -1.39
N LEU A 390 -30.70 -8.53 -2.30
CA LEU A 390 -29.30 -8.94 -2.39
C LEU A 390 -28.46 -7.84 -3.05
N ARG A 391 -27.53 -7.23 -2.29
CA ARG A 391 -26.59 -6.25 -2.85
C ARG A 391 -25.47 -6.89 -3.65
N GLY A 392 -24.92 -7.98 -3.12
CA GLY A 392 -23.78 -8.61 -3.76
C GLY A 392 -23.32 -9.91 -3.11
N LEU A 393 -22.36 -10.51 -3.78
CA LEU A 393 -21.71 -11.75 -3.42
C LEU A 393 -20.21 -11.51 -3.28
N ILE A 394 -19.67 -11.89 -2.13
CA ILE A 394 -18.24 -11.86 -1.84
C ILE A 394 -17.73 -13.30 -1.89
N TYR A 395 -16.83 -13.60 -2.81
CA TYR A 395 -16.27 -14.93 -3.01
C TYR A 395 -14.82 -14.94 -2.57
N PHE A 396 -14.50 -15.69 -1.53
CA PHE A 396 -13.13 -15.90 -1.07
C PHE A 396 -12.53 -17.12 -1.76
N THR A 397 -11.45 -16.94 -2.53
CA THR A 397 -10.81 -18.01 -3.31
C THR A 397 -9.34 -17.70 -3.61
N ASP A 398 -8.58 -18.73 -3.98
CA ASP A 398 -7.23 -18.63 -4.53
C ASP A 398 -7.22 -18.31 -6.05
N GLY A 399 -8.39 -18.35 -6.70
CA GLY A 399 -8.59 -18.03 -8.11
C GLY A 399 -8.43 -19.19 -9.09
N TYR A 400 -8.13 -20.40 -8.63
CA TYR A 400 -7.94 -21.54 -9.51
C TYR A 400 -9.24 -22.33 -9.74
N GLY A 401 -10.13 -21.83 -10.59
CA GLY A 401 -11.39 -22.52 -10.89
C GLY A 401 -12.09 -22.02 -12.14
N LEU A 402 -13.22 -22.68 -12.47
CA LEU A 402 -14.07 -22.28 -13.59
C LEU A 402 -15.01 -21.15 -13.17
N PHE A 403 -14.78 -19.95 -13.73
CA PHE A 403 -15.65 -18.80 -13.51
C PHE A 403 -16.97 -18.90 -14.29
N PRO A 404 -18.06 -18.32 -13.77
CA PRO A 404 -19.28 -18.17 -14.55
C PRO A 404 -19.06 -17.23 -15.75
N VAL A 405 -19.60 -17.62 -16.90
CA VAL A 405 -19.49 -16.82 -18.14
C VAL A 405 -20.47 -15.65 -18.15
N LYS A 406 -21.62 -15.82 -17.50
CA LYS A 406 -22.72 -14.84 -17.51
C LYS A 406 -22.65 -13.97 -16.25
N MET A 407 -22.76 -12.66 -16.44
CA MET A 407 -22.84 -11.68 -15.36
C MET A 407 -24.14 -11.91 -14.54
N PRO A 408 -24.05 -12.07 -13.20
CA PRO A 408 -25.20 -12.15 -12.33
C PRO A 408 -25.88 -10.78 -12.14
N PRO A 409 -27.13 -10.74 -11.65
CA PRO A 409 -27.87 -9.48 -11.45
C PRO A 409 -27.45 -8.67 -10.21
N TYR A 410 -26.42 -9.12 -9.49
CA TYR A 410 -25.90 -8.53 -8.26
C TYR A 410 -24.38 -8.31 -8.36
N ASP A 411 -23.87 -7.37 -7.57
CA ASP A 411 -22.44 -7.07 -7.55
C ASP A 411 -21.64 -8.28 -7.06
N THR A 412 -20.59 -8.69 -7.78
CA THR A 412 -19.80 -9.88 -7.43
C THR A 412 -18.34 -9.50 -7.27
N VAL A 413 -17.75 -9.98 -6.18
CA VAL A 413 -16.37 -9.65 -5.80
C VAL A 413 -15.62 -10.93 -5.51
N PHE A 414 -14.45 -11.09 -6.12
CA PHE A 414 -13.51 -12.15 -5.76
C PHE A 414 -12.42 -11.57 -4.87
N VAL A 415 -12.27 -12.17 -3.69
CA VAL A 415 -11.30 -11.81 -2.66
C VAL A 415 -10.17 -12.83 -2.69
N PHE A 416 -8.94 -12.36 -2.91
CA PHE A 416 -7.72 -13.17 -2.98
C PHE A 416 -6.76 -12.76 -1.85
N MET A 417 -6.09 -13.72 -1.20
CA MET A 417 -5.01 -13.42 -0.23
C MET A 417 -3.65 -13.31 -0.94
N GLN A 418 -2.82 -12.36 -0.49
CA GLN A 418 -1.50 -11.96 -1.02
C GLN A 418 -0.53 -13.05 -1.52
N GLU A 419 -0.62 -14.30 -1.07
CA GLU A 419 0.41 -15.32 -1.33
C GLU A 419 0.29 -16.03 -2.70
N ASP A 420 -0.90 -16.17 -3.27
CA ASP A 420 -1.12 -17.13 -4.38
C ASP A 420 -1.64 -16.54 -5.70
N TYR A 421 -1.85 -15.22 -5.77
CA TYR A 421 -2.44 -14.60 -6.95
C TYR A 421 -1.48 -14.57 -8.15
N ARG A 422 -1.73 -15.44 -9.13
CA ARG A 422 -1.32 -15.24 -10.52
C ARG A 422 -2.37 -14.36 -11.19
N ASP A 423 -1.98 -13.55 -12.18
CA ASP A 423 -2.94 -12.89 -13.09
C ASP A 423 -3.78 -14.00 -13.76
N ILE A 424 -4.87 -14.39 -13.11
CA ILE A 424 -5.86 -15.32 -13.64
C ILE A 424 -6.99 -14.46 -14.22
N ASP A 425 -7.55 -14.96 -15.33
CA ASP A 425 -8.65 -14.42 -16.11
C ASP A 425 -9.97 -14.33 -15.30
N VAL A 426 -9.98 -13.58 -14.20
CA VAL A 426 -11.23 -13.22 -13.52
C VAL A 426 -12.06 -12.42 -14.54
N PRO A 427 -13.35 -12.75 -14.72
CA PRO A 427 -14.18 -12.11 -15.72
C PRO A 427 -14.23 -10.58 -15.57
N PRO A 428 -14.29 -9.82 -16.67
CA PRO A 428 -14.23 -8.35 -16.64
C PRO A 428 -15.41 -7.68 -15.93
N TRP A 429 -16.50 -8.42 -15.68
CA TRP A 429 -17.66 -7.92 -14.95
C TRP A 429 -17.54 -8.08 -13.42
N ALA A 430 -16.58 -8.86 -12.91
CA ALA A 430 -16.40 -9.10 -11.49
C ALA A 430 -15.34 -8.15 -10.90
N MET A 431 -15.62 -7.63 -9.70
CA MET A 431 -14.65 -6.84 -8.95
C MET A 431 -13.59 -7.76 -8.35
N LYS A 432 -12.34 -7.31 -8.33
CA LYS A 432 -11.22 -8.04 -7.73
C LYS A 432 -10.76 -7.31 -6.50
N LEU A 433 -10.61 -8.02 -5.40
CA LEU A 433 -10.10 -7.50 -4.14
C LEU A 433 -8.96 -8.40 -3.67
N ILE A 434 -7.82 -7.80 -3.31
CA ILE A 434 -6.65 -8.52 -2.81
C ILE A 434 -6.41 -8.06 -1.39
N LEU A 435 -6.46 -9.00 -0.44
CA LEU A 435 -6.15 -8.82 0.99
C LEU A 435 -4.66 -9.09 1.23
#